data_AF-A0A835G7I1-F1
#
_entry.id   AF-A0A835G7I1-F1
#
_cell.length_a   1.000
_cell.length_b   1.000
_cell.length_c   1.000
_cell.angle_alpha   90.00
_cell.angle_beta   90.00
_cell.angle_gamma   90.00
#
_symmetry.space_group_name_H-M   'P 1'
#
loop_
_entity.id
_entity.type
_entity.pdbx_description
1 polymer ?
#
loop_
_entity_poly.entity_id
_entity_poly.type
_entity_poly.pdbx_seq_one_letter_code
_entity_poly.pdbx_strand_id
1 'polypeptide(L)'
;MTTMVWEEGGTVLFLYRGVIDGGKLIKFQFIQEKDWTRLPEHLGASLQRLVMPTNIFFFGIGRDCIGSTNYYEDIWHEYKLGHHFGCNVTAMALHAEILMFGLEDGSIHLLHTPHYGHVRKLKKRIKHSKKIQVDTEPIDDVTILEVDKKPCIVATTSHKVHLINFF
;
A
#
# COMPACT_ATOMS: atom_id res chain seq x y z
N MET A 1 -27.19 4.15 10.88
CA MET A 1 -26.12 3.16 10.59
C MET A 1 -25.78 3.28 9.11
N THR A 2 -24.49 3.37 8.76
CA THR A 2 -24.03 3.61 7.38
C THR A 2 -23.54 2.29 6.80
N THR A 3 -24.00 1.91 5.62
CA THR A 3 -23.53 0.72 4.89
C THR A 3 -22.85 1.17 3.61
N MET A 4 -21.70 0.55 3.30
CA MET A 4 -20.96 0.76 2.06
C MET A 4 -20.96 -0.54 1.25
N VAL A 5 -21.08 -0.43 -0.07
CA VAL A 5 -21.00 -1.53 -1.04
C VAL A 5 -20.05 -1.08 -2.16
N TRP A 6 -19.23 -1.98 -2.69
CA TRP A 6 -18.37 -1.74 -3.87
C TRP A 6 -18.52 -2.90 -4.87
N GLU A 7 -18.17 -2.63 -6.13
CA GLU A 7 -18.15 -3.59 -7.24
C GLU A 7 -16.69 -3.77 -7.70
N GLU A 8 -16.24 -5.01 -7.87
CA GLU A 8 -14.92 -5.33 -8.44
C GLU A 8 -15.01 -5.46 -9.96
N GLY A 9 -14.35 -4.55 -10.67
CA GLY A 9 -14.32 -4.57 -12.14
C GLY A 9 -13.88 -3.25 -12.77
N GLY A 10 -12.70 -2.74 -12.42
CA GLY A 10 -12.11 -1.56 -13.06
C GLY A 10 -11.13 -0.78 -12.19
N THR A 11 -10.32 0.08 -12.82
CA THR A 11 -9.48 1.10 -12.16
C THR A 11 -10.30 2.28 -11.65
N VAL A 12 -11.63 2.24 -11.79
CA VAL A 12 -12.54 3.30 -11.39
C VAL A 12 -13.36 2.81 -10.20
N LEU A 13 -13.29 3.54 -9.10
CA LEU A 13 -14.07 3.29 -7.90
C LEU A 13 -15.22 4.30 -7.81
N PHE A 14 -16.45 3.79 -7.71
CA PHE A 14 -17.66 4.60 -7.50
C PHE A 14 -18.12 4.49 -6.05
N LEU A 15 -18.35 5.63 -5.39
CA LEU A 15 -18.94 5.67 -4.05
C LEU A 15 -20.39 6.13 -4.11
N TYR A 16 -21.23 5.36 -3.43
CA TYR A 16 -22.62 5.68 -3.20
C TYR A 16 -22.88 5.82 -1.70
N ARG A 17 -23.69 6.82 -1.35
CA ARG A 17 -24.22 6.99 0.00
C ARG A 17 -25.65 6.48 0.05
N GLY A 18 -25.87 5.45 0.86
CA GLY A 18 -27.19 5.03 1.29
C GLY A 18 -27.65 5.77 2.54
N VAL A 19 -28.84 6.36 2.52
CA VAL A 19 -29.53 6.83 3.72
C VAL A 19 -30.54 5.75 4.10
N ILE A 20 -30.39 5.19 5.30
CA ILE A 20 -31.29 4.16 5.84
C ILE A 20 -32.11 4.77 6.97
N ASP A 21 -33.42 4.68 6.86
CA ASP A 21 -34.37 5.10 7.87
C ASP A 21 -35.48 4.04 8.03
N GLY A 22 -35.91 3.79 9.26
CA GLY A 22 -36.89 2.73 9.57
C GLY A 22 -36.48 1.33 9.06
N GLY A 23 -35.18 1.04 8.98
CA GLY A 23 -34.66 -0.24 8.44
C GLY A 23 -34.75 -0.38 6.92
N LYS A 24 -35.10 0.69 6.18
CA LYS A 24 -35.19 0.69 4.71
C LYS A 24 -34.21 1.69 4.11
N LEU A 25 -33.62 1.34 2.97
CA LEU A 25 -32.83 2.27 2.16
C LEU A 25 -33.77 3.27 1.48
N ILE A 26 -33.77 4.51 1.96
CA ILE A 26 -34.69 5.57 1.46
C ILE A 26 -34.04 6.45 0.40
N LYS A 27 -32.71 6.51 0.34
CA LYS A 27 -31.97 7.28 -0.65
C LYS A 27 -30.67 6.58 -0.98
N PHE A 28 -30.38 6.44 -2.27
CA PHE A 28 -29.09 5.98 -2.76
C PHE A 28 -28.54 7.06 -3.69
N GLN A 29 -27.45 7.71 -3.29
CA GLN A 29 -26.90 8.85 -4.01
C GLN A 29 -25.45 8.59 -4.38
N PHE A 30 -25.12 8.74 -5.66
CA PHE A 30 -23.74 8.80 -6.12
C PHE A 30 -23.03 10.02 -5.51
N ILE A 31 -21.88 9.79 -4.88
CA ILE A 31 -21.10 10.82 -4.19
C ILE A 31 -19.85 11.19 -4.96
N GLN A 32 -19.13 10.18 -5.48
CA GLN A 32 -17.82 10.40 -6.08
C GLN A 32 -17.45 9.23 -6.99
N GLU A 33 -16.77 9.56 -8.08
CA GLU A 33 -16.03 8.65 -8.94
C GLU A 33 -14.55 8.95 -8.76
N LYS A 34 -13.75 7.91 -8.53
CA LYS A 34 -12.30 8.01 -8.47
C LYS A 34 -11.70 7.10 -9.52
N ASP A 35 -11.14 7.72 -10.56
CA ASP A 35 -10.40 7.03 -11.60
C ASP A 35 -8.93 6.90 -11.18
N TRP A 36 -8.51 5.70 -10.76
CA TRP A 36 -7.14 5.39 -10.38
C TRP A 36 -6.19 5.29 -11.59
N THR A 37 -6.70 5.24 -12.83
CA THR A 37 -5.91 5.30 -14.07
C THR A 37 -5.59 6.72 -14.51
N ARG A 38 -6.35 7.73 -14.10
CA ARG A 38 -5.98 9.15 -14.24
C ARG A 38 -4.98 9.55 -13.15
N LEU A 39 -3.85 8.84 -13.13
CA LEU A 39 -2.66 9.28 -12.44
C LEU A 39 -2.27 10.67 -12.98
N PRO A 40 -1.83 11.62 -12.13
CA PRO A 40 -1.37 12.93 -12.61
C PRO A 40 -0.39 12.79 -13.78
N GLU A 41 -0.56 13.61 -14.83
CA GLU A 41 0.18 13.49 -16.10
C GLU A 41 1.71 13.52 -15.93
N HIS A 42 2.21 14.09 -14.82
CA HIS A 42 3.63 14.14 -14.47
C HIS A 42 4.21 12.82 -13.93
N LEU A 43 3.40 11.78 -13.74
CA LEU A 43 3.84 10.46 -13.27
C LEU A 43 4.51 9.60 -14.36
N GLY A 44 4.39 10.00 -15.61
CA GLY A 44 4.52 9.16 -16.81
C GLY A 44 5.88 8.56 -17.17
N ALA A 45 6.88 8.51 -16.29
CA ALA A 45 8.18 7.94 -16.66
C ALA A 45 8.88 7.07 -15.59
N SER A 46 8.44 7.10 -14.34
CA SER A 46 9.18 6.45 -13.25
C SER A 46 8.47 5.27 -12.62
N LEU A 47 7.15 5.13 -12.81
CA LEU A 47 6.35 4.13 -12.12
C LEU A 47 6.54 2.72 -12.71
N GLN A 48 7.04 1.80 -11.89
CA GLN A 48 7.34 0.41 -12.26
C GLN A 48 6.30 -0.57 -11.73
N ARG A 49 5.69 -0.29 -10.57
CA ARG A 49 4.68 -1.16 -9.94
C ARG A 49 3.61 -0.35 -9.23
N LEU A 50 2.37 -0.81 -9.31
CA LEU A 50 1.26 -0.35 -8.49
C LEU A 50 0.92 -1.39 -7.43
N VAL A 51 0.70 -0.94 -6.20
CA VAL A 51 0.30 -1.79 -5.08
C VAL A 51 -0.95 -1.18 -4.44
N MET A 52 -2.04 -1.95 -4.37
CA MET A 52 -3.28 -1.55 -3.71
C MET A 52 -3.42 -2.27 -2.36
N PRO A 53 -2.74 -1.78 -1.30
CA PRO A 53 -2.82 -2.38 0.04
C PRO A 53 -4.22 -2.35 0.66
N THR A 54 -5.05 -1.40 0.24
CA THR A 54 -6.42 -1.23 0.74
C THR A 54 -7.31 -0.72 -0.40
N ASN A 55 -8.62 -0.78 -0.18
CA ASN A 55 -9.60 -0.15 -1.06
C ASN A 55 -9.62 1.39 -0.96
N ILE A 56 -8.87 2.00 -0.02
CA ILE A 56 -8.93 3.45 0.26
C ILE A 56 -7.65 4.22 -0.08
N PHE A 57 -6.52 3.57 -0.32
CA PHE A 57 -5.31 4.21 -0.84
C PHE A 57 -4.37 3.19 -1.48
N PHE A 58 -3.55 3.67 -2.41
CA PHE A 58 -2.60 2.86 -3.13
C PHE A 58 -1.21 3.48 -3.16
N PHE A 59 -0.22 2.65 -3.43
CA PHE A 59 1.16 3.03 -3.64
C PHE A 59 1.58 2.80 -5.08
N GLY A 60 2.45 3.67 -5.55
CA GLY A 60 3.25 3.45 -6.73
C GLY A 60 4.71 3.28 -6.35
N ILE A 61 5.37 2.24 -6.83
CA ILE A 61 6.82 2.09 -6.73
C ILE A 61 7.39 2.47 -8.08
N GLY A 62 8.26 3.47 -8.08
CA GLY A 62 9.08 3.82 -9.22
C GLY A 62 10.56 3.57 -8.97
N ARG A 63 11.40 3.83 -9.99
CA ARG A 63 12.84 3.54 -9.93
C ARG A 63 13.54 4.16 -8.72
N ASP A 64 13.25 5.43 -8.41
CA ASP A 64 13.94 6.20 -7.36
C ASP A 64 12.99 6.78 -6.29
N CYS A 65 11.69 6.52 -6.41
CA CYS A 65 10.68 7.07 -5.51
C CYS A 65 9.50 6.12 -5.35
N ILE A 66 8.85 6.26 -4.20
CA ILE A 66 7.52 5.73 -3.97
C ILE A 66 6.54 6.90 -4.03
N GLY A 67 5.38 6.70 -4.63
CA GLY A 67 4.28 7.63 -4.51
C GLY A 67 3.08 7.01 -3.83
N SER A 68 2.21 7.86 -3.31
CA SER A 68 0.93 7.42 -2.77
C SER A 68 -0.12 8.51 -2.91
N THR A 69 -1.36 8.09 -3.02
CA THR A 69 -2.53 8.93 -2.88
C THR A 69 -3.63 8.13 -2.20
N ASN A 70 -4.61 8.82 -1.63
CA ASN A 70 -5.78 8.17 -1.04
C ASN A 70 -7.06 8.54 -1.78
N TYR A 71 -8.13 7.89 -1.37
CA TYR A 71 -9.46 8.11 -1.91
C TYR A 71 -9.96 9.55 -1.73
N TYR A 72 -9.61 10.20 -0.62
CA TYR A 72 -10.11 11.51 -0.22
C TYR A 72 -9.37 12.69 -0.86
N GLU A 73 -8.25 12.47 -1.53
CA GLU A 73 -7.43 13.53 -2.12
C GLU A 73 -7.06 13.22 -3.57
N ASP A 74 -7.06 14.24 -4.43
CA ASP A 74 -6.56 14.15 -5.82
C ASP A 74 -5.08 14.54 -5.92
N ILE A 75 -4.33 14.37 -4.82
CA ILE A 75 -2.92 14.77 -4.72
C ILE A 75 -2.06 13.52 -4.71
N TRP A 76 -1.06 13.48 -5.59
CA TRP A 76 -0.02 12.47 -5.57
C TRP A 76 1.15 12.94 -4.70
N HIS A 77 1.47 12.16 -3.67
CA HIS A 77 2.58 12.46 -2.77
C HIS A 77 3.77 11.59 -3.11
N GLU A 78 4.93 12.20 -3.39
CA GLU A 78 6.16 11.49 -3.71
C GLU A 78 7.16 11.42 -2.55
N TYR A 79 7.77 10.24 -2.42
CA TYR A 79 8.69 9.87 -1.36
C TYR A 79 9.96 9.26 -1.95
N LYS A 80 11.04 10.06 -1.97
CA LYS A 80 12.41 9.55 -2.21
C LYS A 80 12.91 8.90 -0.92
N LEU A 81 12.74 7.59 -0.79
CA LEU A 81 13.10 6.84 0.43
C LEU A 81 14.47 6.16 0.35
N GLY A 82 15.09 6.10 -0.84
CA GLY A 82 16.37 5.42 -1.04
C GLY A 82 17.48 5.86 -0.09
N HIS A 83 17.65 7.17 0.12
CA HIS A 83 18.64 7.69 1.09
C HIS A 83 18.37 7.31 2.55
N HIS A 84 17.12 7.01 2.90
CA HIS A 84 16.77 6.60 4.26
C HIS A 84 17.05 5.11 4.48
N PHE A 85 16.96 4.30 3.44
CA PHE A 85 17.21 2.86 3.49
C PHE A 85 18.64 2.47 3.09
N GLY A 86 19.32 3.31 2.31
CA GLY A 86 20.61 3.01 1.68
C GLY A 86 20.49 2.33 0.31
N CYS A 87 19.29 1.96 -0.13
CA CYS A 87 18.99 1.31 -1.41
C CYS A 87 17.51 1.54 -1.81
N ASN A 88 17.12 1.15 -3.03
CA ASN A 88 15.75 1.38 -3.47
C ASN A 88 14.74 0.38 -2.90
N VAL A 89 13.47 0.79 -2.94
CA VAL A 89 12.34 -0.09 -2.62
C VAL A 89 11.90 -0.80 -3.89
N THR A 90 11.81 -2.11 -3.82
CA THR A 90 11.43 -2.98 -4.94
C THR A 90 10.04 -3.61 -4.74
N ALA A 91 9.64 -3.79 -3.48
CA ALA A 91 8.35 -4.37 -3.11
C ALA A 91 7.71 -3.63 -1.94
N MET A 92 6.38 -3.66 -1.87
CA MET A 92 5.63 -3.09 -0.75
C MET A 92 4.38 -3.89 -0.46
N ALA A 93 4.00 -3.96 0.81
CA ALA A 93 2.70 -4.47 1.25
C ALA A 93 2.24 -3.76 2.51
N LEU A 94 0.94 -3.80 2.77
CA LEU A 94 0.35 -3.33 4.02
C LEU A 94 -0.59 -4.41 4.53
N HIS A 95 -0.48 -4.72 5.80
CA HIS A 95 -1.41 -5.63 6.46
C HIS A 95 -1.50 -5.24 7.94
N ALA A 96 -2.71 -5.25 8.51
CA ALA A 96 -2.94 -4.93 9.91
C ALA A 96 -2.18 -3.68 10.39
N GLU A 97 -2.26 -2.60 9.61
CA GLU A 97 -1.56 -1.32 9.86
C GLU A 97 -0.03 -1.38 9.78
N ILE A 98 0.60 -2.49 9.38
CA ILE A 98 2.05 -2.60 9.21
C ILE A 98 2.39 -2.44 7.73
N LEU A 99 3.05 -1.33 7.41
CA LEU A 99 3.58 -1.06 6.07
C LEU A 99 4.96 -1.70 5.97
N MET A 100 5.14 -2.52 4.94
CA MET A 100 6.33 -3.30 4.67
C MET A 100 6.99 -2.79 3.39
N PHE A 101 8.31 -2.66 3.42
CA PHE A 101 9.13 -2.29 2.28
C PHE A 101 10.15 -3.40 2.05
N GLY A 102 10.05 -4.11 0.93
CA GLY A 102 11.11 -4.99 0.43
C GLY A 102 12.11 -4.17 -0.37
N LEU A 103 13.39 -4.39 -0.11
CA LEU A 103 14.48 -3.57 -0.63
C LEU A 103 15.40 -4.34 -1.59
N GLU A 104 16.18 -3.59 -2.38
CA GLU A 104 17.21 -4.15 -3.28
C GLU A 104 18.31 -4.93 -2.52
N ASP A 105 18.56 -4.61 -1.26
CA ASP A 105 19.59 -5.26 -0.43
C ASP A 105 19.12 -6.57 0.24
N GLY A 106 17.94 -7.08 -0.13
CA GLY A 106 17.36 -8.30 0.42
C GLY A 106 16.81 -8.17 1.83
N SER A 107 16.61 -6.94 2.31
CA SER A 107 15.98 -6.69 3.61
C SER A 107 14.53 -6.23 3.48
N ILE A 108 13.81 -6.37 4.59
CA ILE A 108 12.46 -5.85 4.77
C ILE A 108 12.44 -4.84 5.91
N HIS A 109 11.85 -3.68 5.66
CA HIS A 109 11.56 -2.69 6.70
C HIS A 109 10.08 -2.68 7.05
N LEU A 110 9.78 -2.77 8.34
CA LEU A 110 8.43 -2.75 8.90
C LEU A 110 8.14 -1.41 9.58
N LEU A 111 7.00 -0.79 9.26
CA LEU A 111 6.59 0.48 9.83
C LEU A 111 5.09 0.49 10.17
N HIS A 112 4.77 0.64 11.45
CA HIS A 112 3.38 0.78 11.89
C HIS A 112 2.75 2.09 11.40
N THR A 113 1.58 2.00 10.76
CA THR A 113 0.93 3.03 9.95
C THR A 113 -0.61 2.88 10.06
N PRO A 114 -1.24 3.28 11.18
CA PRO A 114 -2.68 3.11 11.44
C PRO A 114 -3.61 3.82 10.45
N HIS A 115 -3.15 4.92 9.87
CA HIS A 115 -3.98 5.71 8.98
C HIS A 115 -3.12 6.47 7.97
N TYR A 116 -3.74 6.93 6.90
CA TYR A 116 -3.03 7.57 5.79
C TYR A 116 -2.27 8.85 6.18
N GLY A 117 -2.71 9.59 7.22
CA GLY A 117 -1.94 10.72 7.75
C GLY A 117 -0.50 10.36 8.18
N HIS A 118 -0.23 9.09 8.47
CA HIS A 118 1.12 8.59 8.74
C HIS A 118 1.93 8.33 7.46
N VAL A 119 1.27 7.92 6.38
CA VAL A 119 1.87 7.80 5.03
C VAL A 119 2.40 9.16 4.59
N ARG A 120 1.63 10.24 4.80
CA ARG A 120 2.05 11.62 4.52
C ARG A 120 3.33 12.06 5.26
N LYS A 121 3.71 11.36 6.34
CA LYS A 121 4.90 11.65 7.15
C LYS A 121 6.01 10.61 6.98
N LEU A 122 5.95 9.76 5.94
CA LEU A 122 6.85 8.62 5.73
C LEU A 122 8.33 8.94 5.94
N LYS A 123 8.87 9.96 5.24
CA LYS A 123 10.30 10.35 5.32
C LYS A 123 10.79 10.58 6.76
N LYS A 124 9.92 11.08 7.66
CA LYS A 124 10.27 11.29 9.07
C LYS A 124 10.17 10.01 9.88
N ARG A 125 9.14 9.19 9.62
CA ARG A 125 8.79 8.01 10.42
C ARG A 125 9.65 6.79 10.11
N ILE A 126 10.17 6.70 8.90
CA ILE A 126 10.91 5.54 8.41
C ILE A 126 12.19 5.25 9.19
N LYS A 127 12.75 6.27 9.85
CA LYS A 127 13.90 6.13 10.76
C LYS A 127 13.62 5.22 11.97
N HIS A 128 12.34 4.99 12.27
CA HIS A 128 11.88 4.12 13.35
C HIS A 128 11.33 2.78 12.83
N SER A 129 11.60 2.44 11.57
CA SER A 129 11.22 1.14 11.02
C SER A 129 12.11 0.02 11.59
N LYS A 130 11.53 -1.16 11.74
CA LYS A 130 12.28 -2.38 12.12
C LYS A 130 12.82 -3.02 10.85
N LYS A 131 14.14 -3.18 10.76
CA LYS A 131 14.81 -3.91 9.66
C LYS A 131 14.87 -5.40 9.98
N ILE A 132 14.56 -6.24 9.01
CA ILE A 132 14.76 -7.69 9.02
C ILE A 132 15.61 -8.02 7.79
N GLN A 133 16.79 -8.59 7.99
CA GLN A 133 17.58 -9.10 6.88
C GLN A 133 17.03 -10.48 6.49
N VAL A 134 16.64 -10.65 5.22
CA VAL A 134 15.97 -11.86 4.72
C VAL A 134 16.87 -12.65 3.78
N ASP A 135 17.41 -11.98 2.77
CA ASP A 135 18.38 -12.53 1.82
C ASP A 135 19.44 -11.47 1.51
N THR A 136 20.40 -11.78 0.63
CA THR A 136 21.32 -10.83 -0.01
C THR A 136 20.84 -10.36 -1.38
N GLU A 137 19.86 -11.05 -1.97
CA GLU A 137 19.24 -10.70 -3.25
C GLU A 137 18.04 -9.74 -3.07
N PRO A 138 17.71 -8.90 -4.07
CA PRO A 138 16.55 -8.02 -4.04
C PRO A 138 15.25 -8.74 -3.67
N ILE A 139 14.44 -8.10 -2.84
CA ILE A 139 13.08 -8.57 -2.54
C ILE A 139 12.15 -8.17 -3.69
N ASP A 140 11.71 -9.14 -4.48
CA ASP A 140 10.83 -8.93 -5.62
C ASP A 140 9.36 -8.78 -5.20
N ASP A 141 8.95 -9.43 -4.12
CA ASP A 141 7.59 -9.30 -3.58
C ASP A 141 7.55 -9.55 -2.07
N VAL A 142 6.56 -8.94 -1.42
CA VAL A 142 6.27 -9.13 0.00
C VAL A 142 4.77 -9.27 0.16
N THR A 143 4.33 -10.34 0.82
CA THR A 143 2.93 -10.53 1.19
C THR A 143 2.82 -11.08 2.61
N ILE A 144 1.64 -11.00 3.20
CA ILE A 144 1.35 -11.67 4.47
C ILE A 144 0.34 -12.78 4.21
N LEU A 145 0.67 -13.96 4.71
CA LEU A 145 -0.20 -15.13 4.69
C LEU A 145 -0.36 -15.66 6.12
N GLU A 146 -1.49 -16.30 6.38
CA GLU A 146 -1.70 -17.04 7.61
C GLU A 146 -1.37 -18.52 7.35
N VAL A 147 -0.37 -19.05 8.06
CA VAL A 147 0.02 -20.46 8.02
C VAL A 147 -0.21 -21.04 9.41
N ASP A 148 -1.05 -22.07 9.54
CA ASP A 148 -1.39 -22.68 10.83
C ASP A 148 -1.82 -21.68 11.92
N LYS A 149 -2.67 -20.71 11.55
CA LYS A 149 -3.14 -19.62 12.42
C LYS A 149 -2.07 -18.65 12.90
N LYS A 150 -0.92 -18.64 12.24
CA LYS A 150 0.19 -17.73 12.51
C LYS A 150 0.39 -16.83 11.31
N PRO A 151 0.36 -15.50 11.49
CA PRO A 151 0.69 -14.59 10.41
C PRO A 151 2.19 -14.67 10.12
N CYS A 152 2.52 -14.83 8.85
CA CYS A 152 3.89 -14.92 8.37
C CYS A 152 4.07 -13.92 7.22
N ILE A 153 5.23 -13.26 7.19
CA ILE A 153 5.63 -12.50 6.01
C ILE A 153 6.22 -13.50 5.03
N VAL A 154 5.71 -13.52 3.82
CA VAL A 154 6.31 -14.21 2.69
C VAL A 154 7.05 -13.18 1.85
N ALA A 155 8.35 -13.40 1.67
CA ALA A 155 9.19 -12.56 0.87
C ALA A 155 9.80 -13.40 -0.25
N THR A 156 9.74 -12.91 -1.49
CA THR A 156 10.30 -13.62 -2.64
C THR A 156 11.48 -12.86 -3.21
N THR A 157 12.53 -13.58 -3.60
CA THR A 157 13.57 -13.12 -4.51
C THR A 157 13.38 -13.80 -5.86
N SER A 158 14.29 -13.54 -6.81
CA SER A 158 14.26 -14.20 -8.12
C SER A 158 14.43 -15.72 -8.04
N HIS A 159 14.95 -16.23 -6.92
CA HIS A 159 15.33 -17.64 -6.77
C HIS A 159 14.71 -18.32 -5.54
N LYS A 160 14.25 -17.57 -4.55
CA LYS A 160 13.83 -18.13 -3.26
C LYS A 160 12.51 -17.54 -2.78
N VAL A 161 11.82 -18.35 -1.98
CA VAL A 161 10.67 -17.92 -1.18
C VAL A 161 11.05 -18.08 0.28
N HIS A 162 10.96 -16.99 1.05
CA HIS A 162 11.27 -16.94 2.46
C HIS A 162 9.99 -16.79 3.26
N LEU A 163 9.84 -17.62 4.30
CA LEU A 163 8.78 -17.50 5.28
C LEU A 163 9.36 -16.94 6.58
N ILE A 164 8.89 -15.76 6.97
CA ILE A 164 9.41 -15.02 8.12
C ILE A 164 8.32 -14.96 9.19
N ASN A 165 8.57 -15.62 10.30
CA ASN A 165 7.74 -15.54 11.49
C ASN A 165 8.06 -14.24 12.23
N PHE A 166 7.04 -13.44 12.54
CA PHE A 166 7.19 -12.21 13.31
C PHE A 166 6.32 -12.30 14.57
N PHE A 167 6.90 -12.86 15.64
CA PHE A 167 6.35 -12.83 17.00
C PHE A 167 7.16 -11.87 17.86
#